data_AF-A0A2Z3QVQ1-F1
#
_entry.id   AF-A0A2Z3QVQ1-F1
#
_cell.length_a   1.000
_cell.length_b   1.000
_cell.length_c   1.000
_cell.angle_alpha   90.00
_cell.angle_beta   90.00
_cell.angle_gamma   90.00
#
_symmetry.space_group_name_H-M   'P 1'
#
loop_
_entity.id
_entity.type
_entity.pdbx_description
1 polymer ?
#
loop_
_entity_poly.entity_id
_entity_poly.type
_entity_poly.pdbx_seq_one_letter_code
_entity_poly.pdbx_strand_id
1 'polypeptide(L)'
;MPMPRPMPLSILILAVFSTGASAKALTGRQVFDQTCHTCHARGIAGAPQFGNRGAWRRHLAKGMKVLYEHAIHGYYGYSFMPPKGGDESLTDSEVRAAVRYMVAAVQPPGSTLDPHQ
;
A
#
# COMPACT_ATOMS: atom_id res chain seq x y z
N MET A 1 59.75 -12.19 45.03
CA MET A 1 58.49 -11.54 45.43
C MET A 1 57.38 -12.00 44.48
N PRO A 2 56.24 -12.51 44.96
CA PRO A 2 55.14 -12.91 44.08
C PRO A 2 54.41 -11.66 43.56
N MET A 3 54.26 -11.53 42.24
CA MET A 3 53.42 -10.47 41.65
C MET A 3 51.93 -10.85 41.76
N PRO A 4 51.03 -9.90 42.07
CA PRO A 4 49.60 -10.16 42.12
C PRO A 4 49.01 -10.29 40.71
N ARG A 5 48.18 -11.32 40.50
CA ARG A 5 47.41 -11.51 39.26
C ARG A 5 46.24 -10.51 39.19
N PRO A 6 45.97 -9.87 38.04
CA PRO A 6 44.81 -8.99 37.89
C PRO A 6 43.54 -9.84 37.76
N MET A 7 42.49 -9.47 38.48
CA MET A 7 41.15 -10.07 38.32
C MET A 7 40.41 -9.42 37.14
N PRO A 8 39.63 -10.18 36.36
CA PRO A 8 38.88 -9.63 35.24
C PRO A 8 37.65 -8.87 35.75
N LEU A 9 37.64 -7.56 35.52
CA LEU A 9 36.49 -6.69 35.74
C LEU A 9 35.38 -7.09 34.75
N SER A 10 34.38 -7.82 35.25
CA SER A 10 33.23 -8.25 34.47
C SER A 10 32.30 -7.05 34.24
N ILE A 11 32.35 -6.51 33.02
CA ILE A 11 31.44 -5.46 32.54
C ILE A 11 30.13 -6.12 32.16
N LEU A 12 29.09 -5.91 32.98
CA LEU A 12 27.71 -6.28 32.65
C LEU A 12 27.15 -5.22 31.67
N ILE A 13 27.23 -5.49 30.37
CA ILE A 13 26.60 -4.66 29.35
C ILE A 13 25.10 -5.03 29.34
N LEU A 14 24.24 -4.16 29.89
CA LEU A 14 22.81 -4.21 29.60
C LEU A 14 22.60 -3.77 28.15
N ALA A 15 22.47 -4.74 27.25
CA ALA A 15 21.99 -4.49 25.90
C ALA A 15 20.50 -4.13 25.96
N VAL A 16 20.18 -2.85 25.76
CA VAL A 16 18.82 -2.37 25.59
C VAL A 16 18.37 -2.74 24.17
N PHE A 17 17.61 -3.82 24.03
CA PHE A 17 16.98 -4.17 22.76
C PHE A 17 15.71 -3.32 22.59
N SER A 18 15.81 -2.24 21.82
CA SER A 18 14.62 -1.53 21.33
C SER A 18 13.86 -2.44 20.37
N THR A 19 12.81 -3.08 20.86
CA THR A 19 11.82 -3.76 20.02
C THR A 19 10.97 -2.70 19.32
N GLY A 20 11.47 -2.16 18.20
CA GLY A 20 10.68 -1.36 17.30
C GLY A 20 9.58 -2.23 16.69
N ALA A 21 8.34 -2.10 17.17
CA ALA A 21 7.19 -2.73 16.56
C ALA A 21 6.98 -2.12 15.17
N SER A 22 7.41 -2.83 14.12
CA SER A 22 6.95 -2.53 12.76
C SER A 22 5.45 -2.81 12.71
N ALA A 23 4.63 -1.75 12.70
CA ALA A 23 3.23 -1.89 12.36
C ALA A 23 3.14 -2.61 11.00
N LYS A 24 2.40 -3.73 10.95
CA LYS A 24 2.27 -4.53 9.74
C LYS A 24 1.49 -3.69 8.71
N ALA A 25 2.10 -3.46 7.54
CA ALA A 25 1.46 -2.73 6.45
C ALA A 25 0.10 -3.35 6.08
N LEU A 26 -0.88 -2.50 5.81
CA LEU A 26 -2.23 -2.93 5.45
C LEU A 26 -2.24 -3.67 4.10
N THR A 27 -3.09 -4.68 3.99
CA THR A 27 -3.33 -5.36 2.72
C THR A 27 -4.15 -4.47 1.78
N GLY A 28 -4.06 -4.69 0.47
CA GLY A 28 -4.81 -3.92 -0.52
C GLY A 28 -6.34 -3.98 -0.31
N ARG A 29 -6.86 -5.12 0.15
CA ARG A 29 -8.27 -5.26 0.50
C ARG A 29 -8.63 -4.42 1.73
N GLN A 30 -7.79 -4.41 2.77
CA GLN A 30 -8.04 -3.60 3.96
C GLN A 30 -8.07 -2.10 3.62
N VAL A 31 -7.11 -1.62 2.83
CA VAL A 31 -7.07 -0.23 2.37
C VAL A 31 -8.29 0.10 1.50
N PHE A 32 -8.68 -0.81 0.60
CA PHE A 32 -9.89 -0.65 -0.19
C PHE A 32 -11.13 -0.51 0.69
N ASP A 33 -11.33 -1.44 1.64
CA ASP A 33 -12.50 -1.46 2.51
C ASP A 33 -12.56 -0.21 3.41
N GLN A 34 -11.42 0.29 3.88
CA GLN A 34 -11.32 1.44 4.80
C GLN A 34 -11.43 2.80 4.09
N THR A 35 -10.82 2.95 2.91
CA THR A 35 -10.62 4.25 2.28
C THR A 35 -11.26 4.32 0.90
N CYS A 36 -10.96 3.37 0.02
CA CYS A 36 -11.31 3.48 -1.40
C CYS A 36 -12.78 3.12 -1.71
N HIS A 37 -13.37 2.24 -0.89
CA HIS A 37 -14.70 1.66 -1.08
C HIS A 37 -15.78 2.74 -1.19
N THR A 38 -15.68 3.80 -0.39
CA THR A 38 -16.65 4.91 -0.33
C THR A 38 -17.04 5.42 -1.72
N CYS A 39 -16.06 5.63 -2.60
CA CYS A 39 -16.33 6.11 -3.96
C CYS A 39 -16.41 4.96 -4.98
N HIS A 40 -15.53 3.96 -4.86
CA HIS A 40 -15.36 2.95 -5.90
C HIS A 40 -16.33 1.77 -5.80
N ALA A 41 -17.02 1.54 -4.68
CA ALA A 41 -17.99 0.43 -4.60
C ALA A 41 -19.19 0.63 -5.53
N ARG A 42 -19.64 1.87 -5.67
CA ARG A 42 -20.84 2.25 -6.45
C ARG A 42 -20.56 3.26 -7.57
N GLY A 43 -19.30 3.67 -7.73
CA GLY A 43 -18.89 4.63 -8.76
C GLY A 43 -19.39 6.06 -8.51
N ILE A 44 -19.35 6.51 -7.25
CA ILE A 44 -19.77 7.87 -6.87
C ILE A 44 -18.92 8.90 -7.62
N ALA A 45 -19.55 9.99 -8.07
CA ALA A 45 -18.90 11.07 -8.82
C ALA A 45 -18.12 10.61 -10.07
N GLY A 46 -18.52 9.47 -10.66
CA GLY A 46 -17.87 8.91 -11.84
C GLY A 46 -16.62 8.08 -11.54
N ALA A 47 -16.37 7.73 -10.28
CA ALA A 47 -15.28 6.83 -9.92
C ALA A 47 -15.44 5.47 -10.65
N PRO A 48 -14.34 4.85 -11.13
CA PRO A 48 -14.43 3.54 -11.76
C PRO A 48 -14.89 2.50 -10.74
N GLN A 49 -16.06 1.92 -10.97
CA GLN A 49 -16.68 1.00 -10.03
C GLN A 49 -15.90 -0.31 -9.92
N PHE A 50 -15.61 -0.75 -8.70
CA PHE A 50 -14.94 -2.01 -8.40
C PHE A 50 -15.66 -3.20 -9.05
N GLY A 51 -14.92 -4.11 -9.66
CA GLY A 51 -15.47 -5.27 -10.37
C GLY A 51 -16.14 -4.97 -11.72
N ASN A 52 -16.36 -3.69 -12.07
CA ASN A 52 -16.97 -3.33 -13.35
C ASN A 52 -15.93 -3.26 -14.48
N ARG A 53 -15.75 -4.37 -15.20
CA ARG A 53 -14.80 -4.46 -16.32
C ARG A 53 -14.99 -3.36 -17.38
N GLY A 54 -16.24 -2.97 -17.65
CA GLY A 54 -16.57 -1.92 -18.62
C GLY A 54 -16.06 -0.55 -18.19
N ALA A 55 -16.24 -0.20 -16.92
CA ALA A 55 -15.73 1.04 -16.33
C ALA A 55 -14.19 1.08 -16.36
N TRP A 56 -13.53 -0.05 -16.07
CA TRP A 56 -12.08 -0.13 -15.93
C TRP A 56 -11.29 -0.17 -17.24
N ARG A 57 -11.91 -0.55 -18.37
CA ARG A 57 -11.21 -0.75 -19.66
C ARG A 57 -10.29 0.41 -20.06
N ARG A 58 -10.78 1.66 -20.00
CA ARG A 58 -10.00 2.85 -20.38
C ARG A 58 -8.88 3.19 -19.39
N HIS A 59 -9.05 2.81 -18.13
CA HIS A 59 -8.05 3.02 -17.09
C HIS A 59 -6.92 2.01 -17.23
N LEU A 60 -7.25 0.74 -17.46
CA LEU A 60 -6.28 -0.34 -17.67
C LEU A 60 -5.41 -0.10 -18.91
N ALA A 61 -5.97 0.50 -19.97
CA ALA A 61 -5.21 0.88 -21.17
C ALA A 61 -4.10 1.92 -20.91
N LYS A 62 -4.14 2.65 -19.78
CA LYS A 62 -3.07 3.58 -19.37
C LYS A 62 -1.90 2.87 -18.68
N GLY A 63 -2.09 1.62 -18.25
CA GLY A 63 -1.09 0.81 -17.55
C GLY A 63 -0.97 1.10 -16.05
N MET A 64 -0.39 0.14 -15.31
CA MET A 64 -0.32 0.19 -13.84
C MET A 64 0.44 1.39 -13.30
N LYS A 65 1.52 1.83 -13.96
CA LYS A 65 2.29 2.98 -13.49
C LYS A 65 1.41 4.22 -13.36
N VAL A 66 0.61 4.53 -14.39
CA VAL A 66 -0.29 5.70 -14.38
C VAL A 66 -1.37 5.56 -13.31
N LEU A 67 -1.91 4.36 -13.11
CA LEU A 67 -2.89 4.12 -12.05
C LEU A 67 -2.30 4.37 -10.66
N TYR A 68 -1.05 3.95 -10.41
CA TYR A 68 -0.39 4.22 -9.15
C TYR A 68 -0.12 5.71 -8.95
N GLU A 69 0.41 6.40 -9.96
CA GLU A 69 0.68 7.84 -9.87
C GLU A 69 -0.59 8.63 -9.54
N HIS A 70 -1.70 8.35 -10.24
CA HIS A 70 -2.97 9.01 -9.99
C HIS A 70 -3.58 8.65 -8.63
N ALA A 71 -3.38 7.43 -8.13
CA ALA A 71 -3.89 7.04 -6.82
C ALA A 71 -3.07 7.65 -5.67
N ILE A 72 -1.75 7.75 -5.82
CA ILE A 72 -0.85 8.29 -4.80
C ILE A 72 -0.94 9.82 -4.77
N HIS A 73 -0.77 10.46 -5.93
CA HIS A 73 -0.69 11.92 -6.04
C HIS A 73 -2.04 12.60 -6.31
N GLY A 74 -3.09 11.80 -6.50
CA GLY A 74 -4.41 12.28 -6.87
C GLY A 74 -4.53 12.49 -8.38
N TYR A 75 -5.78 12.69 -8.81
CA TYR A 75 -6.11 13.01 -10.20
C TYR A 75 -7.12 14.14 -10.24
N TYR A 76 -6.76 15.18 -10.99
CA TYR A 76 -7.60 16.33 -11.27
C TYR A 76 -7.80 16.42 -12.78
N GLY A 77 -8.99 16.09 -13.26
CA GLY A 77 -9.34 16.15 -14.67
C GLY A 77 -10.86 16.16 -14.85
N TYR A 78 -11.39 15.30 -15.73
CA TYR A 78 -12.84 15.13 -15.88
C TYR A 78 -13.51 14.60 -14.58
N SER A 79 -12.72 14.00 -13.72
CA SER A 79 -13.12 13.51 -12.40
C SER A 79 -12.09 13.97 -11.37
N PHE A 80 -12.50 14.00 -10.11
CA PHE A 80 -11.61 14.26 -9.00
C PHE A 80 -11.38 12.96 -8.20
N MET A 81 -10.10 12.59 -8.02
CA MET A 81 -9.67 11.57 -7.08
C MET A 81 -8.66 12.21 -6.13
N PRO A 82 -8.92 12.25 -4.81
CA PRO A 82 -7.98 12.84 -3.86
C PRO A 82 -6.67 12.04 -3.79
N PRO A 83 -5.54 12.71 -3.47
CA PRO A 83 -4.28 12.02 -3.18
C PRO A 83 -4.47 10.93 -2.12
N LYS A 84 -3.88 9.77 -2.34
CA LYS A 84 -3.98 8.57 -1.49
C LYS A 84 -5.43 8.18 -1.14
N GLY A 85 -6.40 8.49 -1.99
CA GLY A 85 -7.81 8.22 -1.71
C GLY A 85 -8.40 9.09 -0.59
N GLY A 86 -7.72 10.17 -0.18
CA GLY A 86 -8.14 11.07 0.89
C GLY A 86 -7.58 10.73 2.27
N ASP A 87 -6.72 9.71 2.37
CA ASP A 87 -6.07 9.31 3.61
C ASP A 87 -4.55 9.49 3.50
N GLU A 88 -4.04 10.57 4.08
CA GLU A 88 -2.62 10.92 4.05
C GLU A 88 -1.75 9.96 4.87
N SER A 89 -2.36 9.20 5.80
CA SER A 89 -1.65 8.25 6.65
C SER A 89 -1.20 6.99 5.90
N LEU A 90 -1.85 6.68 4.77
CA LEU A 90 -1.48 5.56 3.94
C LEU A 90 -0.08 5.75 3.35
N THR A 91 0.72 4.69 3.38
CA THR A 91 1.96 4.66 2.61
C THR A 91 1.68 4.43 1.12
N ASP A 92 2.57 4.87 0.26
CA ASP A 92 2.44 4.61 -1.18
C ASP A 92 2.37 3.11 -1.50
N SER A 93 2.99 2.27 -0.66
CA SER A 93 2.95 0.82 -0.80
C SER A 93 1.55 0.24 -0.56
N GLU A 94 0.83 0.79 0.43
CA GLU A 94 -0.54 0.41 0.77
C GLU A 94 -1.52 0.89 -0.31
N VAL A 95 -1.33 2.11 -0.82
CA VAL A 95 -2.10 2.62 -1.97
C VAL A 95 -1.89 1.74 -3.20
N ARG A 96 -0.64 1.39 -3.54
CA ARG A 96 -0.35 0.47 -4.65
C ARG A 96 -0.99 -0.90 -4.45
N ALA A 97 -0.99 -1.41 -3.22
CA ALA A 97 -1.66 -2.68 -2.90
C ALA A 97 -3.17 -2.59 -3.15
N ALA A 98 -3.82 -1.48 -2.76
CA ALA A 98 -5.24 -1.25 -3.01
C ALA A 98 -5.56 -1.18 -4.52
N VAL A 99 -4.76 -0.43 -5.29
CA VAL A 99 -4.93 -0.34 -6.75
C VAL A 99 -4.85 -1.72 -7.40
N ARG A 100 -3.89 -2.56 -6.97
CA ARG A 100 -3.75 -3.94 -7.46
C ARG A 100 -4.96 -4.80 -7.13
N TYR A 101 -5.47 -4.70 -5.91
CA TYR A 101 -6.69 -5.39 -5.50
C TYR A 101 -7.90 -5.00 -6.38
N MET A 102 -8.03 -3.72 -6.70
CA MET A 102 -9.11 -3.22 -7.58
C MET A 102 -8.97 -3.67 -9.03
N VAL A 103 -7.74 -3.68 -9.55
CA VAL A 103 -7.45 -4.17 -10.91
C VAL A 103 -7.66 -5.68 -11.02
N ALA A 104 -7.28 -6.45 -10.01
CA ALA A 104 -7.49 -7.91 -9.97
C ALA A 104 -8.99 -8.26 -10.04
N ALA A 105 -9.87 -7.42 -9.49
CA ALA A 105 -11.32 -7.64 -9.55
C ALA A 105 -11.93 -7.50 -10.97
N VAL A 106 -11.17 -6.97 -11.94
CA VAL A 106 -11.65 -6.75 -13.32
C VAL A 106 -10.82 -7.46 -14.39
N GLN A 107 -9.74 -8.12 -13.98
CA GLN A 107 -8.87 -8.90 -14.85
C GLN A 107 -9.09 -10.41 -14.64
N PRO A 108 -8.96 -11.23 -15.69
CA PRO A 108 -8.87 -12.66 -15.51
C PRO A 108 -7.58 -13.02 -14.74
N PRO A 109 -7.58 -14.12 -13.95
CA PRO A 109 -6.38 -14.63 -13.30
C PRO A 109 -5.22 -14.80 -14.29
N GLY A 110 -4.01 -14.33 -13.94
CA GLY A 110 -2.83 -14.46 -14.82
C GLY A 110 -2.72 -13.43 -15.96
N SER A 111 -3.51 -12.34 -15.94
CA SER A 111 -3.30 -11.21 -16.85
C SER A 111 -1.94 -10.54 -16.59
N THR A 112 -1.34 -9.90 -17.61
CA THR A 112 -0.03 -9.20 -17.49
C THR A 112 -0.03 -7.99 -16.54
N LEU A 113 -1.19 -7.66 -15.93
CA LEU A 113 -1.37 -6.63 -14.91
C LEU A 113 -1.58 -7.23 -13.51
N ASP A 114 -1.53 -8.56 -13.36
CA ASP A 114 -1.55 -9.29 -12.11
C ASP A 114 -0.14 -9.26 -11.47
N PRO A 115 0.03 -8.60 -10.32
CA PRO A 115 1.32 -8.45 -9.65
C PRO A 115 1.68 -9.65 -8.78
N HIS A 116 1.01 -10.80 -8.92
CA HIS A 116 1.45 -12.05 -8.30
C HIS A 116 2.65 -12.71 -9.01
N GLN A 117 3.34 -11.96 -9.88
CA GLN A 117 4.77 -12.13 -10.16
C GLN A 117 5.58 -10.98 -9.56
#